data_AF-A0A948Z1J6-F1
#
_entry.id   AF-A0A948Z1J6-F1
#
_cell.length_a   1.000
_cell.length_b   1.000
_cell.length_c   1.000
_cell.angle_alpha   90.00
_cell.angle_beta   90.00
_cell.angle_gamma   90.00
#
_symmetry.space_group_name_H-M   'P 1'
#
loop_
_entity.id
_entity.type
_entity.pdbx_description
1 polymer ?
#
loop_
_entity_poly.entity_id
_entity_poly.type
_entity_poly.pdbx_seq_one_letter_code
_entity_poly.pdbx_strand_id
1 'polypeptide(L)'
;MFINQSVQAYSRPMMSSSMHQQLRQKALSVLGPKILWMAVGKVLLFFCPLLLMVNFWLTSSAGRLALVVEDAEKGRYVLMDEHIKLRAERARLYSPEYLNKIAASQLALYVPGKEQITRF
;
A
#
# COMPACT_ATOMS: atom_id res chain seq x y z
N MET A 1 -103.94 -4.27 -9.60
CA MET A 1 -103.40 -3.11 -8.85
C MET A 1 -102.36 -3.63 -7.88
N PHE A 2 -101.15 -3.10 -8.02
CA PHE A 2 -99.87 -3.46 -7.39
C PHE A 2 -99.88 -3.28 -5.85
N ILE A 3 -99.44 -4.30 -5.08
CA ILE A 3 -98.15 -4.43 -4.33
C ILE A 3 -98.34 -4.18 -2.82
N ASN A 4 -98.02 -5.16 -1.98
CA ASN A 4 -96.91 -4.99 -1.03
C ASN A 4 -96.42 -6.31 -0.43
N GLN A 5 -95.19 -6.64 -0.80
CA GLN A 5 -94.43 -7.79 -0.37
C GLN A 5 -93.73 -7.50 0.96
N SER A 6 -93.62 -8.57 1.75
CA SER A 6 -92.90 -8.70 3.00
C SER A 6 -91.48 -8.14 2.96
N VAL A 7 -91.18 -7.14 3.79
CA VAL A 7 -89.81 -6.75 4.11
C VAL A 7 -89.44 -7.40 5.44
N GLN A 8 -88.96 -8.64 5.39
CA GLN A 8 -88.18 -9.21 6.49
C GLN A 8 -86.77 -8.61 6.39
N ALA A 9 -86.44 -7.75 7.35
CA ALA A 9 -85.12 -7.16 7.49
C ALA A 9 -84.11 -8.24 7.88
N TYR A 10 -83.42 -8.80 6.88
CA TYR A 10 -82.33 -9.74 7.06
C TYR A 10 -81.13 -9.00 7.67
N SER A 11 -80.82 -9.27 8.93
CA SER A 11 -79.58 -8.82 9.57
C SER A 11 -78.40 -9.56 8.93
N ARG A 12 -77.53 -8.85 8.22
CA ARG A 12 -76.23 -9.40 7.81
C ARG A 12 -75.24 -9.23 8.96
N PRO A 13 -74.58 -10.30 9.44
CA PRO A 13 -73.45 -10.14 10.33
C PRO A 13 -72.30 -9.50 9.53
N MET A 14 -71.83 -8.33 9.97
CA MET A 14 -70.50 -7.85 9.59
C MET A 14 -69.48 -8.80 10.21
N MET A 15 -69.17 -9.90 9.51
CA MET A 15 -67.99 -10.70 9.78
C MET A 15 -66.77 -9.81 9.51
N SER A 16 -66.07 -9.45 10.58
CA SER A 16 -64.83 -8.70 10.55
C SER A 16 -63.75 -9.49 9.80
N SER A 17 -63.53 -9.13 8.54
CA SER A 17 -62.47 -9.68 7.70
C SER A 17 -61.06 -9.18 8.08
N SER A 18 -60.84 -8.75 9.33
CA SER A 18 -59.57 -8.20 9.79
C SER A 18 -58.52 -9.28 10.06
N MET A 19 -58.94 -10.53 10.29
CA MET A 19 -58.02 -11.61 10.66
C MET A 19 -57.12 -12.07 9.50
N HIS A 20 -57.60 -12.02 8.27
CA HIS A 20 -56.79 -12.38 7.09
C HIS A 20 -55.81 -11.27 6.66
N GLN A 21 -56.10 -9.99 6.93
CA GLN A 21 -55.19 -8.89 6.58
C GLN A 21 -53.95 -8.83 7.49
N GLN A 22 -54.08 -9.17 8.78
CA GLN A 22 -52.96 -9.14 9.73
C GLN A 22 -51.89 -10.20 9.42
N LEU A 23 -52.27 -11.37 8.90
CA LEU A 23 -51.35 -12.43 8.49
C LEU A 23 -50.51 -12.02 7.27
N ARG A 24 -51.12 -11.32 6.30
CA ARG A 24 -50.41 -10.85 5.09
C ARG A 24 -49.42 -9.72 5.39
N GLN A 25 -49.74 -8.84 6.35
CA GLN A 25 -48.81 -7.80 6.81
C GLN A 25 -47.64 -8.36 7.62
N LYS A 26 -47.85 -9.39 8.46
CA LYS A 26 -46.77 -10.09 9.18
C LYS A 26 -45.84 -10.87 8.25
N ALA A 27 -46.36 -11.45 7.16
CA ALA A 27 -45.50 -12.11 6.16
C ALA A 27 -44.59 -11.10 5.44
N LEU A 28 -45.10 -9.92 5.10
CA LEU A 28 -44.32 -8.86 4.44
C LEU A 28 -43.24 -8.26 5.36
N SER A 29 -43.51 -8.08 6.66
CA SER A 29 -42.53 -7.55 7.61
C SER A 29 -41.38 -8.51 7.91
N VAL A 30 -41.58 -9.82 7.78
CA VAL A 30 -40.54 -10.84 7.97
C VAL A 30 -39.68 -11.03 6.71
N LEU A 31 -40.21 -10.77 5.51
CA LEU A 31 -39.45 -10.83 4.27
C LEU A 31 -38.50 -9.62 4.07
N GLY A 32 -38.90 -8.43 4.52
CA GLY A 32 -38.10 -7.20 4.41
C GLY A 32 -36.64 -7.33 4.91
N PRO A 33 -36.39 -7.78 6.15
CA PRO A 33 -35.02 -7.91 6.66
C PRO A 33 -34.23 -9.00 5.95
N LYS A 34 -34.84 -10.14 5.59
CA LYS A 34 -34.12 -11.22 4.88
C LYS A 34 -33.63 -10.79 3.49
N ILE A 35 -34.43 -9.98 2.79
CA ILE A 35 -34.06 -9.46 1.46
C ILE A 35 -32.90 -8.46 1.58
N LEU A 36 -32.89 -7.61 2.61
CA LEU A 36 -31.76 -6.72 2.90
C LEU A 36 -30.48 -7.50 3.23
N TRP A 37 -30.57 -8.53 4.08
CA TRP A 37 -29.42 -9.37 4.42
C TRP A 37 -28.89 -10.15 3.20
N MET A 38 -29.76 -10.61 2.30
CA MET A 38 -29.33 -11.23 1.03
C MET A 38 -28.65 -10.22 0.10
N ALA A 39 -29.14 -8.99 0.01
CA ALA A 39 -28.52 -7.94 -0.79
C ALA A 39 -27.14 -7.55 -0.24
N VAL A 40 -27.02 -7.36 1.07
CA VAL A 40 -25.74 -7.12 1.75
C VAL A 40 -24.79 -8.29 1.55
N GLY A 41 -25.28 -9.53 1.69
CA GLY A 41 -24.49 -10.74 1.45
C GLY A 41 -23.94 -10.81 0.02
N LYS A 42 -24.76 -10.46 -1.00
CA LYS A 42 -24.30 -10.40 -2.39
C LYS A 42 -23.24 -9.34 -2.61
N VAL A 43 -23.44 -8.12 -2.07
CA VAL A 43 -22.44 -7.05 -2.16
C VAL A 43 -21.15 -7.47 -1.48
N LEU A 44 -21.24 -8.03 -0.27
CA LEU A 44 -20.08 -8.50 0.48
C LEU A 44 -19.34 -9.63 -0.25
N LEU A 45 -20.06 -10.54 -0.90
CA LEU A 45 -19.47 -11.62 -1.69
C LEU A 45 -18.59 -11.11 -2.84
N PHE A 46 -18.93 -9.95 -3.44
CA PHE A 46 -18.14 -9.35 -4.50
C PHE A 46 -17.04 -8.42 -3.96
N PHE A 47 -17.34 -7.60 -2.96
CA PHE A 47 -16.39 -6.63 -2.42
C PHE A 47 -15.31 -7.25 -1.54
N CYS A 48 -15.61 -8.30 -0.78
CA CYS A 48 -14.65 -8.98 0.07
C CYS A 48 -13.47 -9.58 -0.71
N PRO A 49 -13.67 -10.40 -1.75
CA PRO A 49 -12.55 -10.91 -2.53
C PRO A 49 -11.81 -9.79 -3.27
N LEU A 50 -12.52 -8.76 -3.75
CA LEU A 50 -11.88 -7.61 -4.39
C LEU A 50 -10.91 -6.89 -3.44
N LEU A 51 -11.36 -6.59 -2.22
CA LEU A 51 -10.52 -5.96 -1.19
C LEU A 51 -9.34 -6.85 -0.79
N LEU A 52 -9.56 -8.15 -0.64
CA LEU A 52 -8.48 -9.10 -0.39
C LEU A 52 -7.47 -9.14 -1.54
N MET A 53 -7.92 -9.11 -2.78
CA MET A 53 -7.07 -9.12 -3.97
C MET A 53 -6.22 -7.86 -4.05
N VAL A 54 -6.81 -6.69 -3.77
CA VAL A 54 -6.08 -5.41 -3.72
C VAL A 54 -5.07 -5.41 -2.58
N ASN A 55 -5.43 -5.88 -1.38
CA ASN A 55 -4.51 -5.98 -0.26
C ASN A 55 -3.35 -6.91 -0.57
N PHE A 56 -3.63 -8.09 -1.11
CA PHE A 56 -2.61 -9.05 -1.49
C PHE A 56 -1.66 -8.49 -2.57
N TRP A 57 -2.22 -7.78 -3.56
CA TRP A 57 -1.43 -7.08 -4.58
C TRP A 57 -0.54 -6.00 -3.98
N LEU A 58 -1.07 -5.18 -3.07
CA LEU A 58 -0.31 -4.15 -2.37
C LEU A 58 0.85 -4.75 -1.55
N THR A 59 0.57 -5.79 -0.77
CA THR A 59 1.58 -6.48 0.04
C THR A 59 2.65 -7.12 -0.83
N SER A 60 2.27 -7.76 -1.93
CA SER A 60 3.23 -8.35 -2.87
C SER A 60 4.11 -7.27 -3.53
N SER A 61 3.51 -6.14 -3.92
CA SER A 61 4.24 -5.01 -4.52
C SER A 61 5.18 -4.35 -3.51
N ALA A 62 4.73 -4.15 -2.27
CA ALA A 62 5.55 -3.62 -1.19
C ALA A 62 6.75 -4.53 -0.89
N GLY A 63 6.55 -5.86 -0.88
CA GLY A 63 7.65 -6.82 -0.72
C GLY A 63 8.69 -6.73 -1.84
N ARG A 64 8.26 -6.58 -3.09
CA ARG A 64 9.18 -6.37 -4.23
C ARG A 64 9.95 -5.05 -4.13
N LEU A 65 9.27 -3.98 -3.74
CA LEU A 65 9.91 -2.67 -3.50
C LEU A 65 10.96 -2.76 -2.39
N ALA A 66 10.66 -3.46 -1.29
CA ALA A 66 11.62 -3.67 -0.21
C ALA A 66 12.90 -4.38 -0.70
N LEU A 67 12.75 -5.43 -1.52
CA LEU A 67 13.89 -6.14 -2.11
C LEU A 67 14.73 -5.26 -3.04
N VAL A 68 14.09 -4.43 -3.87
CA VAL A 68 14.79 -3.50 -4.76
C VAL A 68 15.54 -2.42 -3.96
N VAL A 69 14.93 -1.92 -2.89
CA VAL A 69 15.57 -0.94 -2.00
C VAL A 69 16.76 -1.55 -1.28
N GLU A 70 16.64 -2.80 -0.79
CA GLU A 70 17.74 -3.50 -0.13
C GLU A 70 18.92 -3.74 -1.09
N ASP A 71 18.65 -4.09 -2.34
CA ASP A 71 19.69 -4.27 -3.35
C ASP A 71 20.38 -2.96 -3.73
N ALA A 72 19.60 -1.88 -3.89
CA ALA A 72 20.12 -0.54 -4.11
C ALA A 72 20.97 -0.04 -2.92
N GLU A 73 20.58 -0.37 -1.70
CA GLU A 73 21.31 0.00 -0.50
C GLU A 73 22.66 -0.74 -0.38
N LYS A 74 22.70 -2.03 -0.75
CA LYS A 74 23.96 -2.79 -0.88
C LYS A 74 24.90 -2.15 -1.89
N GLY A 75 24.39 -1.77 -3.07
CA GLY A 75 25.17 -1.05 -4.07
C GLY A 75 25.73 0.28 -3.54
N ARG A 76 24.92 1.03 -2.78
CA ARG A 76 25.35 2.30 -2.18
C ARG A 76 26.52 2.13 -1.22
N TYR A 77 26.54 1.09 -0.39
CA TYR A 77 27.65 0.85 0.53
C TYR A 77 28.95 0.52 -0.20
N VAL A 78 28.90 -0.28 -1.27
CA VAL A 78 30.07 -0.59 -2.10
C VAL A 78 30.65 0.67 -2.73
N LEU A 79 29.80 1.50 -3.35
CA LEU A 79 30.24 2.77 -3.95
C LEU A 79 30.84 3.72 -2.90
N MET A 80 30.27 3.75 -1.69
CA MET A 80 30.77 4.61 -0.63
C MET A 80 32.15 4.19 -0.14
N ASP A 81 32.38 2.88 0.05
CA ASP A 81 33.70 2.34 0.43
C ASP A 81 34.75 2.61 -0.66
N GLU A 82 34.39 2.42 -1.92
CA GLU A 82 35.28 2.71 -3.05
C GLU A 82 35.62 4.21 -3.13
N HIS A 83 34.64 5.08 -2.93
CA HIS A 83 34.87 6.53 -2.91
C HIS A 83 35.79 6.95 -1.76
N ILE A 84 35.69 6.33 -0.58
CA ILE A 84 36.60 6.57 0.56
C ILE A 84 38.02 6.12 0.20
N LYS A 85 38.18 4.92 -0.35
CA LYS A 85 39.48 4.39 -0.79
C LYS A 85 40.14 5.29 -1.82
N LEU A 86 39.42 5.66 -2.88
CA LEU A 86 39.92 6.54 -3.93
C LEU A 86 40.27 7.92 -3.38
N ARG A 87 39.50 8.47 -2.44
CA ARG A 87 39.81 9.74 -1.79
C ARG A 87 41.08 9.66 -0.95
N ALA A 88 41.26 8.59 -0.20
CA ALA A 88 42.47 8.35 0.59
C ALA A 88 43.70 8.16 -0.30
N GLU A 89 43.57 7.40 -1.39
CA GLU A 89 44.65 7.20 -2.35
C GLU A 89 45.01 8.50 -3.07
N ARG A 90 44.01 9.28 -3.48
CA ARG A 90 44.22 10.62 -4.02
C ARG A 90 44.96 11.50 -3.02
N ALA A 91 44.53 11.56 -1.76
CA ALA A 91 45.24 12.34 -0.75
C ALA A 91 46.70 11.91 -0.58
N ARG A 92 46.98 10.59 -0.66
CA ARG A 92 48.34 10.05 -0.63
C ARG A 92 49.17 10.49 -1.83
N LEU A 93 48.63 10.35 -3.04
CA LEU A 93 49.31 10.67 -4.30
C LEU A 93 49.54 12.18 -4.49
N TYR A 94 48.63 13.01 -3.97
CA TYR A 94 48.76 14.47 -4.04
C TYR A 94 49.43 15.07 -2.80
N SER A 95 49.97 14.23 -1.91
CA SER A 95 50.74 14.73 -0.78
C SER A 95 51.99 15.46 -1.30
N PRO A 96 52.36 16.62 -0.72
CA PRO A 96 53.49 17.42 -1.20
C PRO A 96 54.80 16.63 -1.15
N GLU A 97 54.96 15.74 -0.16
CA GLU A 97 56.11 14.85 -0.03
C GLU A 97 56.22 13.87 -1.20
N TYR A 98 55.10 13.26 -1.61
CA TYR A 98 55.07 12.31 -2.72
C TYR A 98 55.26 13.03 -4.07
N LEU A 99 54.64 14.20 -4.25
CA LEU A 99 54.84 15.03 -5.43
C LEU A 99 56.30 15.50 -5.56
N ASN A 100 56.91 15.95 -4.46
CA ASN A 100 58.33 16.33 -4.44
C ASN A 100 59.24 15.15 -4.75
N LYS A 101 58.94 13.95 -4.25
CA LYS A 101 59.69 12.73 -4.56
C LYS A 101 59.60 12.36 -6.04
N ILE A 102 58.40 12.43 -6.64
CA ILE A 102 58.21 12.20 -8.07
C ILE A 102 58.93 13.26 -8.90
N ALA A 103 58.75 14.54 -8.56
CA ALA A 103 59.39 15.64 -9.25
C ALA A 103 60.92 15.53 -9.19
N ALA A 104 61.48 15.19 -8.02
CA ALA A 104 62.91 14.92 -7.85
C ALA A 104 63.38 13.75 -8.73
N SER A 105 62.59 12.67 -8.83
CA SER A 105 62.93 11.50 -9.65
C SER A 105 62.86 11.76 -11.17
N GLN A 106 61.90 12.57 -11.63
CA GLN A 106 61.67 12.84 -13.05
C GLN A 106 62.52 13.99 -13.58
N LEU A 107 62.74 15.02 -12.77
CA LEU A 107 63.54 16.20 -13.14
C LEU A 107 65.02 16.03 -12.79
N ALA A 108 65.43 14.88 -12.23
CA ALA A 108 66.74 14.66 -11.61
C ALA A 108 67.12 15.78 -10.61
N LEU A 109 66.13 16.45 -10.03
CA LEU A 109 66.34 17.53 -9.07
C LEU A 109 66.64 16.89 -7.71
N TYR A 110 67.92 16.81 -7.38
CA TYR A 110 68.36 16.45 -6.04
C TYR A 110 68.03 17.59 -5.08
N VAL A 111 66.98 17.45 -4.28
CA VAL A 111 66.69 18.37 -3.17
C VAL A 111 67.42 17.85 -1.94
N PRO A 112 68.45 18.55 -1.43
CA PRO A 112 69.19 18.11 -0.26
C PRO A 112 68.28 18.08 0.97
N GLY A 113 68.44 17.05 1.80
CA GLY A 113 67.69 16.94 3.05
C GLY A 113 68.02 18.09 4.01
N LYS A 114 67.16 18.33 5.02
CA LYS A 114 67.29 19.44 6.00
C LYS A 114 68.65 19.52 6.71
N GLU A 115 69.45 18.45 6.66
CA GLU A 115 70.78 18.38 7.28
C GLU A 115 71.96 18.47 6.28
N GLN A 116 71.69 18.59 4.97
CA GLN A 116 72.74 18.72 3.95
C GLN A 116 72.97 20.18 3.56
N ILE A 117 74.16 20.68 3.88
CA ILE A 117 74.63 22.01 3.50
C ILE A 117 74.97 22.00 2.01
N THR A 118 74.21 22.75 1.20
CA THR A 118 74.59 23.07 -0.18
C THR A 118 75.79 24.00 -0.15
N ARG A 119 76.96 23.49 -0.49
CA ARG A 119 78.08 24.35 -0.91
C ARG A 119 77.88 24.69 -2.38
N PHE A 120 77.70 25.97 -2.66
CA PHE A 120 77.86 26.53 -4.00
C PHE A 120 79.35 26.64 -4.32
#